data_AF-A0A9C9BZL3-F1
#
_entry.id   AF-A0A9C9BZL3-F1
#
_cell.length_a   1.000
_cell.length_b   1.000
_cell.length_c   1.000
_cell.angle_alpha   90.00
_cell.angle_beta   90.00
_cell.angle_gamma   90.00
#
_symmetry.space_group_name_H-M   'P 1'
#
loop_
_entity.id
_entity.type
_entity.pdbx_description
1 polymer ?
#
loop_
_entity_poly.entity_id
_entity_poly.type
_entity_poly.pdbx_seq_one_letter_code
_entity_poly.pdbx_strand_id
1 'polypeptide(L)'
;MGSYLVERSVFIDWICRLARHEKVYFPLPVSKSSFRFSRVRSRSRLALEDFDDPRQAKPFRASACIPPPVRLLAPDNELLFTFRRDSTGDCHPTPVLDHDRRILAGVRPCDLKAIALMDRFQGDGIADPYYLARRGNTLLIGHDCLQPCDEYCFCEAAGSLSWRQGADIFLTPQPQARLLVEPLTDQGAALLADAGFPACSDVQACRARAAARRPTPFARQFKAPLARVMHAVAESWQSPVW
;
A
#
# COMPACT_ATOMS: atom_id res chain seq x y z
N MET A 1 2.78 12.24 -18.17
CA MET A 1 1.87 11.14 -17.80
C MET A 1 0.50 11.74 -17.52
N GLY A 2 -0.57 11.22 -18.13
CA GLY A 2 -1.93 11.74 -17.90
C GLY A 2 -2.56 11.18 -16.62
N SER A 3 -3.26 12.01 -15.86
CA SER A 3 -4.10 11.58 -14.73
C SER A 3 -5.54 11.41 -15.20
N TYR A 4 -6.31 10.59 -14.47
CA TYR A 4 -7.67 10.21 -14.85
C TYR A 4 -8.66 10.50 -13.74
N LEU A 5 -9.93 10.74 -14.11
CA LEU A 5 -11.00 10.90 -13.13
C LEU A 5 -12.11 9.90 -13.46
N VAL A 6 -12.21 8.84 -12.68
CA VAL A 6 -13.07 7.69 -13.00
C VAL A 6 -14.09 7.42 -11.92
N GLU A 7 -15.20 6.79 -12.27
CA GLU A 7 -16.08 6.22 -11.26
C GLU A 7 -15.38 5.07 -10.53
N ARG A 8 -15.61 4.96 -9.22
CA ARG A 8 -15.06 3.90 -8.38
C ARG A 8 -15.47 2.51 -8.88
N SER A 9 -16.72 2.35 -9.32
CA SER A 9 -17.25 1.11 -9.92
C SER A 9 -16.39 0.65 -11.11
N VAL A 10 -16.09 1.57 -12.03
CA VAL A 10 -15.26 1.36 -13.23
C VAL A 10 -13.84 1.00 -12.85
N PHE A 11 -13.26 1.67 -11.85
CA PHE A 11 -11.93 1.32 -11.34
C PHE A 11 -11.89 -0.10 -10.76
N ILE A 12 -12.90 -0.49 -9.97
CA ILE A 12 -13.00 -1.85 -9.41
C ILE A 12 -13.19 -2.88 -10.54
N ASP A 13 -13.93 -2.56 -11.60
CA ASP A 13 -14.06 -3.43 -12.78
C ASP A 13 -12.72 -3.60 -13.50
N TRP A 14 -11.95 -2.52 -13.62
CA TRP A 14 -10.59 -2.58 -14.16
C TRP A 14 -9.66 -3.46 -13.30
N ILE A 15 -9.68 -3.32 -11.97
CA ILE A 15 -8.93 -4.23 -11.07
C ILE A 15 -9.33 -5.70 -11.29
N CYS A 16 -10.63 -5.98 -11.45
CA CYS A 16 -11.10 -7.35 -11.73
C CYS A 16 -10.62 -7.88 -13.07
N ARG A 17 -10.61 -7.04 -14.12
CA ARG A 17 -10.06 -7.41 -15.43
C ARG A 17 -8.57 -7.70 -15.35
N LEU A 18 -7.83 -6.84 -14.65
CA LEU A 18 -6.39 -7.00 -14.44
C LEU A 18 -6.06 -8.30 -13.69
N ALA A 19 -6.84 -8.64 -12.67
CA ALA A 19 -6.67 -9.86 -11.87
C ALA A 19 -6.86 -11.17 -12.65
N ARG A 20 -7.40 -11.14 -13.88
CA ARG A 20 -7.52 -12.32 -14.76
C ARG A 20 -6.19 -12.76 -15.33
N HIS A 21 -5.25 -11.83 -15.49
CA HIS A 21 -3.97 -12.07 -16.15
C HIS A 21 -2.77 -11.77 -15.25
N GLU A 22 -2.93 -10.90 -14.25
CA GLU A 22 -1.88 -10.50 -13.31
C GLU A 22 -2.19 -10.96 -11.88
N LYS A 23 -1.15 -11.13 -11.05
CA LYS A 23 -1.32 -11.43 -9.61
C LYS A 23 -1.67 -10.16 -8.85
N VAL A 24 -2.96 -9.80 -8.83
CA VAL A 24 -3.46 -8.64 -8.07
C VAL A 24 -3.87 -9.06 -6.66
N TYR A 25 -3.36 -8.35 -5.67
CA TYR A 25 -3.69 -8.47 -4.26
C TYR A 25 -4.42 -7.22 -3.80
N PHE A 26 -5.48 -7.41 -3.02
CA PHE A 26 -6.31 -6.33 -2.50
C PHE A 26 -6.71 -6.65 -1.06
N PRO A 27 -6.96 -5.68 -0.17
CA PRO A 27 -7.47 -5.95 1.17
C PRO A 27 -8.89 -6.56 1.08
N LEU A 28 -8.97 -7.89 1.26
CA LEU A 28 -10.24 -8.63 1.24
C LEU A 28 -10.66 -8.98 2.68
N PRO A 29 -11.98 -8.97 2.99
CA PRO A 29 -12.45 -9.31 4.32
C PRO A 29 -12.18 -10.78 4.62
N VAL A 30 -11.51 -11.08 5.72
CA VAL A 30 -11.34 -12.44 6.27
C VAL A 30 -12.43 -12.74 7.28
N SER A 31 -12.86 -11.73 8.04
CA SER A 31 -13.99 -11.79 8.98
C SER A 31 -14.79 -10.48 8.92
N LYS A 32 -15.80 -10.33 9.80
CA LYS A 32 -16.58 -9.08 9.91
C LYS A 32 -15.73 -7.86 10.29
N SER A 33 -14.57 -8.09 10.91
CA SER A 33 -13.70 -7.04 11.44
C SER A 33 -12.23 -7.27 11.11
N SER A 34 -11.89 -8.11 10.14
CA SER A 34 -10.49 -8.30 9.75
C SER A 34 -10.35 -8.44 8.25
N PHE A 35 -9.27 -7.90 7.71
CA PHE A 35 -8.97 -7.91 6.29
C PHE A 35 -7.56 -8.45 6.08
N ARG A 36 -7.28 -8.95 4.88
CA ARG A 36 -5.95 -9.39 4.49
C ARG A 36 -5.75 -9.11 3.03
N PHE A 37 -4.57 -8.61 2.66
CA PHE A 37 -4.16 -8.59 1.26
C PHE A 37 -4.15 -10.01 0.71
N SER A 38 -5.12 -10.28 -0.16
CA SER A 38 -5.36 -11.61 -0.72
C SER A 38 -5.56 -11.48 -2.23
N ARG A 39 -5.25 -12.53 -2.97
CA ARG A 39 -5.40 -12.53 -4.42
C ARG A 39 -6.85 -12.27 -4.82
N VAL A 40 -7.07 -11.30 -5.69
CA VAL A 40 -8.38 -10.96 -6.24
C VAL A 40 -8.83 -12.09 -7.16
N ARG A 41 -10.00 -12.67 -6.85
CA ARG A 41 -10.65 -13.71 -7.67
C ARG A 41 -12.05 -13.34 -8.14
N SER A 42 -12.73 -12.42 -7.42
CA SER A 42 -14.08 -11.99 -7.74
C SER A 42 -14.30 -10.51 -7.39
N ARG A 43 -15.26 -9.89 -8.08
CA ARG A 43 -15.65 -8.49 -7.87
C ARG A 43 -16.30 -8.24 -6.51
N SER A 44 -17.14 -9.17 -6.03
CA SER A 44 -18.02 -8.99 -4.87
C SER A 44 -17.31 -8.73 -3.53
N ARG A 45 -15.98 -8.89 -3.48
CA ARG A 45 -15.19 -8.71 -2.25
C ARG A 45 -14.31 -7.46 -2.27
N LEU A 46 -14.33 -6.70 -3.37
CA LEU A 46 -13.53 -5.49 -3.50
C LEU A 46 -14.36 -4.28 -3.06
N ALA A 47 -13.89 -3.62 -2.02
CA ALA A 47 -14.48 -2.38 -1.54
C ALA A 47 -13.40 -1.31 -1.43
N LEU A 48 -13.68 -0.14 -1.99
CA LEU A 48 -12.97 1.10 -1.68
C LEU A 48 -13.98 2.01 -0.97
N GLU A 49 -13.49 2.84 -0.05
CA GLU A 49 -14.35 3.67 0.79
C GLU A 49 -15.18 4.62 -0.08
N ASP A 50 -16.49 4.70 0.22
CA ASP A 50 -17.36 5.77 -0.25
C ASP A 50 -17.54 6.80 0.85
N PHE A 51 -17.00 7.99 0.64
CA PHE A 51 -17.11 9.07 1.62
C PHE A 51 -18.39 9.88 1.43
N ASP A 52 -19.17 9.63 0.39
CA ASP A 52 -20.40 10.37 0.08
C ASP A 52 -21.69 9.58 0.35
N ASP A 53 -21.60 8.26 0.57
CA ASP A 53 -22.77 7.43 0.86
C ASP A 53 -22.90 7.18 2.38
N PRO A 54 -23.76 7.93 3.09
CA PRO A 54 -23.92 7.76 4.55
C PRO A 54 -24.53 6.40 4.93
N ARG A 55 -25.07 5.64 3.96
CA ARG A 55 -25.64 4.30 4.19
C ARG A 55 -24.59 3.21 4.09
N GLN A 56 -23.45 3.47 3.44
CA GLN A 56 -22.33 2.55 3.45
C GLN A 56 -21.57 2.73 4.77
N ALA A 57 -21.78 1.81 5.72
CA ALA A 57 -20.86 1.66 6.83
C ALA A 57 -19.44 1.55 6.25
N LYS A 58 -18.47 2.34 6.76
CA LYS A 58 -17.07 2.32 6.31
C LYS A 58 -16.66 0.85 6.11
N PRO A 59 -16.49 0.37 4.86
CA PRO A 59 -16.33 -1.06 4.60
C PRO A 59 -15.11 -1.60 5.36
N PHE A 60 -14.12 -0.73 5.57
CA PHE A 60 -13.04 -0.90 6.52
C PHE A 60 -13.41 -0.23 7.85
N ARG A 61 -14.06 -0.98 8.76
CA ARG A 61 -14.06 -0.59 10.17
C ARG A 61 -12.63 -0.76 10.70
N ALA A 62 -11.82 0.26 10.54
CA ALA A 62 -10.64 0.67 11.32
C ALA A 62 -10.05 -0.16 12.45
N SER A 63 -10.87 -0.78 13.30
CA SER A 63 -10.43 -1.84 14.21
C SER A 63 -9.92 -3.07 13.45
N ALA A 64 -10.15 -3.13 12.15
CA ALA A 64 -9.68 -4.19 11.31
C ALA A 64 -8.18 -4.06 11.11
N CYS A 65 -7.47 -4.89 11.87
CA CYS A 65 -6.14 -5.35 11.53
C CYS A 65 -6.17 -5.81 10.07
N ILE A 66 -5.74 -4.91 9.17
CA ILE A 66 -5.18 -5.26 7.89
C ILE A 66 -3.72 -5.55 8.23
N PRO A 67 -3.28 -6.82 8.28
CA PRO A 67 -1.86 -7.10 8.37
C PRO A 67 -1.17 -6.31 7.26
N PRO A 68 -0.11 -5.55 7.56
CA PRO A 68 0.51 -4.68 6.60
C PRO A 68 0.83 -5.45 5.31
N PRO A 69 0.65 -4.84 4.13
CA PRO A 69 0.98 -5.47 2.85
C PRO A 69 2.43 -5.94 2.79
N VAL A 70 3.32 -5.40 3.64
CA VAL A 70 4.69 -5.84 3.87
C VAL A 70 4.80 -7.35 4.07
N ARG A 71 3.82 -8.04 4.67
CA ARG A 71 3.86 -9.52 4.81
C ARG A 71 3.85 -10.28 3.48
N LEU A 72 3.41 -9.67 2.38
CA LEU A 72 3.53 -10.24 1.04
C LEU A 72 4.92 -10.01 0.43
N LEU A 73 5.68 -9.06 0.97
CA LEU A 73 7.05 -8.72 0.55
C LEU A 73 8.09 -9.44 1.41
N ALA A 74 7.75 -9.74 2.67
CA ALA A 74 8.54 -10.49 3.64
C ALA A 74 7.64 -11.56 4.29
N PRO A 75 7.44 -12.71 3.63
CA PRO A 75 6.59 -13.79 4.14
C PRO A 75 7.27 -14.52 5.32
N ASP A 76 6.45 -15.12 6.18
CA ASP A 76 6.94 -15.87 7.36
C ASP A 76 7.76 -17.11 7.00
N ASN A 77 7.53 -17.69 5.81
CA ASN A 77 8.25 -18.84 5.29
C ASN A 77 8.61 -18.62 3.83
N GLU A 78 9.86 -18.91 3.48
CA GLU A 78 10.39 -18.82 2.13
C GLU A 78 11.43 -19.91 1.88
N LEU A 79 11.44 -20.47 0.66
CA LEU A 79 12.52 -21.34 0.21
C LEU A 79 13.72 -20.48 -0.20
N LEU A 80 14.80 -20.52 0.58
CA LEU A 80 15.99 -19.71 0.32
C LEU A 80 16.87 -20.32 -0.78
N PHE A 81 17.12 -21.62 -0.71
CA PHE A 81 17.93 -22.32 -1.71
C PHE A 81 17.54 -23.78 -1.80
N THR A 82 17.86 -24.38 -2.95
CA THR A 82 17.83 -25.83 -3.15
C THR A 82 19.26 -26.33 -3.23
N PHE A 83 19.47 -27.63 -2.99
CA PHE A 83 20.78 -28.25 -3.14
C PHE A 83 20.67 -29.45 -4.07
N ARG A 84 21.66 -29.61 -4.95
CA ARG A 84 21.84 -30.83 -5.76
C ARG A 84 23.22 -31.40 -5.50
N ARG A 85 23.30 -32.73 -5.39
CA ARG A 85 24.57 -33.44 -5.45
C ARG A 85 24.86 -33.84 -6.89
N ASP A 86 26.09 -33.63 -7.32
CA ASP A 86 26.57 -34.13 -8.60
C ASP A 86 27.06 -35.58 -8.48
N SER A 87 27.61 -36.11 -9.58
CA SER A 87 28.17 -37.45 -9.64
C SER A 87 29.47 -37.63 -8.84
N THR A 88 30.16 -36.55 -8.46
CA THR A 88 31.36 -36.60 -7.61
C THR A 88 31.03 -36.57 -6.13
N GLY A 89 29.77 -36.28 -5.78
CA GLY A 89 29.28 -36.20 -4.41
C GLY A 89 29.29 -34.79 -3.84
N ASP A 90 29.69 -33.79 -4.64
CA ASP A 90 29.76 -32.40 -4.24
C ASP A 90 28.36 -31.79 -4.21
N CYS A 91 28.11 -30.94 -3.19
CA CYS A 91 26.82 -30.32 -2.94
C CYS A 91 26.80 -28.89 -3.49
N HIS A 92 25.90 -28.62 -4.43
CA HIS A 92 25.77 -27.32 -5.10
C HIS A 92 24.48 -26.62 -4.65
N PRO A 93 24.56 -25.60 -3.78
CA PRO A 93 23.41 -24.79 -3.40
C PRO A 93 23.03 -23.81 -4.53
N THR A 94 21.74 -23.68 -4.83
CA THR A 94 21.18 -22.73 -5.79
C THR A 94 20.13 -21.86 -5.11
N PRO A 95 20.32 -20.54 -5.01
CA PRO A 95 19.31 -19.63 -4.45
C PRO A 95 18.00 -19.69 -5.22
N VAL A 96 16.89 -19.56 -4.50
CA VAL A 96 15.55 -19.47 -5.08
C VAL A 96 14.99 -18.09 -4.79
N LEU A 97 15.00 -17.22 -5.79
CA LEU A 97 14.47 -15.87 -5.70
C LEU A 97 13.07 -15.81 -6.32
N ASP A 98 12.16 -15.13 -5.63
CA ASP A 98 10.81 -14.90 -6.13
C ASP A 98 10.75 -13.66 -7.03
N HIS A 99 10.72 -13.90 -8.34
CA HIS A 99 10.61 -12.88 -9.38
C HIS A 99 9.18 -12.72 -9.94
N ASP A 100 8.18 -13.29 -9.29
CA ASP A 100 6.82 -13.24 -9.81
C ASP A 100 6.27 -11.80 -9.80
N ARG A 101 5.79 -11.32 -10.95
CA ARG A 101 5.11 -10.03 -11.06
C ARG A 101 3.82 -10.05 -10.22
N ARG A 102 3.63 -9.02 -9.41
CA ARG A 102 2.42 -8.82 -8.61
C ARG A 102 2.04 -7.36 -8.48
N ILE A 103 0.79 -7.12 -8.16
CA ILE A 103 0.21 -5.79 -7.96
C ILE A 103 -0.46 -5.79 -6.60
N LEU A 104 -0.07 -4.89 -5.71
CA LEU A 104 -0.75 -4.65 -4.44
C LEU A 104 -1.58 -3.39 -4.58
N ALA A 105 -2.90 -3.52 -4.50
CA ALA A 105 -3.83 -2.41 -4.68
C ALA A 105 -4.64 -2.11 -3.42
N GLY A 106 -4.94 -0.82 -3.21
CA GLY A 106 -5.58 -0.34 -1.99
C GLY A 106 -4.61 -0.13 -0.82
N VAL A 107 -3.33 0.08 -1.11
CA VAL A 107 -2.27 0.29 -0.11
C VAL A 107 -2.44 1.69 0.52
N ARG A 108 -2.53 1.79 1.85
CA ARG A 108 -2.74 3.10 2.50
C ARG A 108 -1.44 3.91 2.54
N PRO A 109 -1.48 5.25 2.67
CA PRO A 109 -0.27 6.08 2.77
C PRO A 109 0.68 5.68 3.91
N CYS A 110 0.13 5.27 5.06
CA CYS A 110 0.91 4.73 6.17
C CYS A 110 1.61 3.42 5.82
N ASP A 111 0.97 2.54 5.05
CA ASP A 111 1.58 1.30 4.54
C ASP A 111 2.66 1.60 3.50
N LEU A 112 2.45 2.57 2.61
CA LEU A 112 3.48 3.01 1.65
C LEU A 112 4.72 3.52 2.38
N LYS A 113 4.55 4.31 3.45
CA LYS A 113 5.67 4.75 4.29
C LYS A 113 6.34 3.58 4.99
N ALA A 114 5.58 2.61 5.50
CA ALA A 114 6.13 1.41 6.10
C ALA A 114 6.94 0.58 5.09
N ILE A 115 6.44 0.42 3.86
CA ILE A 115 7.18 -0.24 2.77
C ILE A 115 8.46 0.53 2.45
N ALA A 116 8.41 1.86 2.32
CA ALA A 116 9.60 2.65 2.06
C ALA A 116 10.67 2.52 3.17
N LEU A 117 10.25 2.39 4.44
CA LEU A 117 11.15 2.10 5.55
C LEU A 117 11.74 0.68 5.46
N MET A 118 10.93 -0.30 5.06
CA MET A 118 11.41 -1.67 4.82
C MET A 118 12.37 -1.73 3.63
N ASP A 119 12.10 -1.01 2.54
CA ASP A 119 12.99 -0.87 1.38
C ASP A 119 14.37 -0.37 1.82
N ARG A 120 14.40 0.62 2.73
CA ARG A 120 15.65 1.11 3.32
C ARG A 120 16.32 0.05 4.19
N PHE A 121 15.59 -0.53 5.14
CA PHE A 121 16.17 -1.49 6.09
C PHE A 121 16.74 -2.74 5.40
N GLN A 122 16.01 -3.28 4.42
CA GLN A 122 16.38 -4.49 3.68
C GLN A 122 17.39 -4.23 2.55
N GLY A 123 17.59 -2.96 2.18
CA GLY A 123 18.57 -2.57 1.16
C GLY A 123 19.86 -1.98 1.71
N ASP A 124 19.91 -1.62 3.00
CA ASP A 124 21.06 -0.98 3.64
C ASP A 124 22.02 -2.02 4.26
N GLY A 125 23.33 -1.73 4.25
CA GLY A 125 24.36 -2.65 4.71
C GLY A 125 24.43 -3.94 3.88
N ILE A 126 23.98 -5.05 4.45
CA ILE A 126 23.90 -6.35 3.75
C ILE A 126 22.48 -6.51 3.21
N ALA A 127 22.32 -6.20 1.94
CA ALA A 127 21.04 -6.27 1.26
C ALA A 127 20.41 -7.68 1.30
N ASP A 128 19.11 -7.77 1.58
CA ASP A 128 18.34 -9.00 1.50
C ASP A 128 17.88 -9.25 0.05
N PRO A 129 18.49 -10.21 -0.68
CA PRO A 129 18.17 -10.42 -2.08
C PRO A 129 16.75 -10.97 -2.29
N TYR A 130 16.17 -11.65 -1.31
CA TYR A 130 14.83 -12.24 -1.41
C TYR A 130 13.75 -11.17 -1.30
N TYR A 131 13.89 -10.26 -0.33
CA TYR A 131 13.03 -9.11 -0.21
C TYR A 131 13.12 -8.22 -1.46
N LEU A 132 14.33 -7.88 -1.89
CA LEU A 132 14.55 -6.98 -3.03
C LEU A 132 14.03 -7.58 -4.35
N ALA A 133 14.23 -8.87 -4.58
CA ALA A 133 13.67 -9.56 -5.74
C ALA A 133 12.14 -9.46 -5.78
N ARG A 134 11.44 -9.74 -4.67
CA ARG A 134 9.99 -9.59 -4.58
C ARG A 134 9.53 -8.15 -4.74
N ARG A 135 10.18 -7.24 -4.01
CA ARG A 135 9.84 -5.82 -4.00
C ARG A 135 9.99 -5.21 -5.38
N GLY A 136 11.06 -5.52 -6.10
CA GLY A 136 11.33 -5.05 -7.46
C GLY A 136 10.33 -5.58 -8.50
N ASN A 137 9.69 -6.72 -8.22
CA ASN A 137 8.62 -7.29 -9.06
C ASN A 137 7.21 -6.97 -8.55
N THR A 138 7.07 -5.98 -7.67
CA THR A 138 5.79 -5.57 -7.08
C THR A 138 5.42 -4.13 -7.43
N LEU A 139 4.29 -3.97 -8.12
CA LEU A 139 3.66 -2.66 -8.33
C LEU A 139 2.72 -2.30 -7.18
N LEU A 140 2.75 -1.04 -6.74
CA LEU A 140 1.94 -0.54 -5.63
C LEU A 140 0.91 0.47 -6.12
N ILE A 141 -0.37 0.18 -5.89
CA ILE A 141 -1.49 1.10 -6.11
C ILE A 141 -1.95 1.63 -4.75
N GLY A 142 -1.53 2.85 -4.45
CA GLY A 142 -1.86 3.58 -3.22
C GLY A 142 -3.29 4.12 -3.22
N HIS A 143 -3.93 4.18 -2.06
CA HIS A 143 -5.28 4.74 -1.88
C HIS A 143 -5.32 5.70 -0.68
N ASP A 144 -5.62 6.95 -0.96
CA ASP A 144 -5.62 8.04 0.02
C ASP A 144 -6.70 7.87 1.11
N CYS A 145 -6.44 8.46 2.28
CA CYS A 145 -7.36 8.52 3.42
C CYS A 145 -7.99 9.91 3.50
N LEU A 146 -9.31 10.02 3.31
CA LEU A 146 -10.02 11.28 3.56
C LEU A 146 -10.60 11.39 4.97
N GLN A 147 -10.74 10.25 5.65
CA GLN A 147 -11.18 10.16 7.03
C GLN A 147 -10.24 9.23 7.77
N PRO A 148 -10.04 9.45 9.08
CA PRO A 148 -9.31 8.48 9.88
C PRO A 148 -10.05 7.15 9.83
N CYS A 149 -9.27 6.08 9.89
CA CYS A 149 -9.81 4.75 10.07
C CYS A 149 -10.67 4.80 11.36
N ASP A 150 -10.05 4.98 12.52
CA ASP A 150 -10.68 5.10 13.83
C ASP A 150 -10.08 6.27 14.64
N GLU A 151 -10.57 6.41 15.87
CA GLU A 151 -10.06 7.33 16.89
C GLU A 151 -8.60 7.08 17.30
N TYR A 152 -8.05 5.88 17.06
CA TYR A 152 -6.67 5.51 17.41
C TYR A 152 -5.68 5.80 16.29
N CYS A 153 -6.14 6.10 15.07
CA CYS A 153 -5.29 6.48 13.95
C CYS A 153 -4.38 7.66 14.30
N PHE A 154 -3.09 7.55 13.96
CA PHE A 154 -2.07 8.58 14.21
C PHE A 154 -1.22 8.89 12.96
N CYS A 155 -1.79 8.66 11.76
CA CYS A 155 -1.06 8.80 10.49
C CYS A 155 -0.58 10.24 10.23
N GLU A 156 -1.34 11.25 10.64
CA GLU A 156 -0.90 12.65 10.53
C GLU A 156 0.26 12.95 11.47
N ALA A 157 0.12 12.58 12.75
CA ALA A 157 1.16 12.78 13.76
C ALA A 157 2.49 12.07 13.42
N ALA A 158 2.41 10.89 12.78
CA ALA A 158 3.57 10.15 12.28
C ALA A 158 4.09 10.65 10.91
N GLY A 159 3.49 11.69 10.33
CA GLY A 159 3.87 12.24 9.03
C GLY A 159 3.74 11.24 7.88
N SER A 160 2.71 10.39 7.91
CA SER A 160 2.45 9.37 6.90
C SER A 160 1.15 9.59 6.11
N LEU A 161 0.24 10.44 6.59
CA LEU A 161 -1.07 10.68 5.98
C LEU A 161 -1.01 11.08 4.50
N SER A 162 -0.07 11.95 4.12
CA SER A 162 0.09 12.43 2.74
C SER A 162 1.21 11.70 1.98
N TRP A 163 1.67 10.55 2.47
CA TRP A 163 2.77 9.81 1.86
C TRP A 163 2.34 9.13 0.56
N ARG A 164 2.96 9.54 -0.55
CA ARG A 164 2.70 9.03 -1.91
C ARG A 164 3.91 8.33 -2.52
N GLN A 165 5.09 8.56 -1.97
CA GLN A 165 6.33 8.03 -2.50
C GLN A 165 6.36 6.50 -2.42
N GLY A 166 6.85 5.86 -3.47
CA GLY A 166 6.93 4.41 -3.61
C GLY A 166 5.71 3.77 -4.26
N ALA A 167 4.59 4.49 -4.43
CA ALA A 167 3.46 4.03 -5.22
C ALA A 167 3.71 4.25 -6.74
N ASP A 168 3.21 3.33 -7.55
CA ASP A 168 3.20 3.41 -9.01
C ASP A 168 1.95 4.12 -9.53
N ILE A 169 0.82 3.91 -8.85
CA ILE A 169 -0.45 4.59 -9.09
C ILE A 169 -0.97 5.06 -7.74
N PHE A 170 -1.48 6.29 -7.68
CA PHE A 170 -2.09 6.83 -6.47
C PHE A 170 -3.54 7.22 -6.72
N LEU A 171 -4.43 6.72 -5.87
CA LEU A 171 -5.86 6.95 -5.91
C LEU A 171 -6.24 7.98 -4.86
N THR A 172 -6.85 9.08 -5.29
CA THR A 172 -7.42 10.09 -4.38
C THR A 172 -8.93 10.12 -4.53
N PRO A 173 -9.70 9.73 -3.48
CA PRO A 173 -11.16 9.74 -3.53
C PRO A 173 -11.74 11.13 -3.81
N GLN A 174 -12.82 11.16 -4.60
CA GLN A 174 -13.50 12.36 -5.05
C GLN A 174 -15.01 12.25 -4.83
N PRO A 175 -15.73 13.38 -4.76
CA PRO A 175 -17.18 13.37 -4.67
C PRO A 175 -17.88 12.58 -5.80
N GLN A 176 -19.09 12.13 -5.52
CA GLN A 176 -19.94 11.31 -6.39
C GLN A 176 -19.27 9.96 -6.72
N ALA A 177 -18.69 9.31 -5.71
CA ALA A 177 -18.06 8.00 -5.86
C ALA A 177 -16.99 7.94 -6.97
N ARG A 178 -16.24 9.03 -7.16
CA ARG A 178 -15.17 9.11 -8.16
C ARG A 178 -13.79 8.93 -7.53
N LEU A 179 -12.82 8.59 -8.35
CA LEU A 179 -11.41 8.47 -7.99
C LEU A 179 -10.59 9.29 -8.97
N LEU A 180 -9.76 10.19 -8.44
CA LEU A 180 -8.61 10.70 -9.17
C LEU A 180 -7.56 9.58 -9.19
N VAL A 181 -7.14 9.15 -10.38
CA VAL A 181 -6.15 8.09 -10.59
C VAL A 181 -4.92 8.72 -11.22
N GLU A 182 -3.80 8.66 -10.51
CA GLU A 182 -2.57 9.32 -10.91
C GLU A 182 -1.45 8.28 -11.09
N PRO A 183 -0.92 8.08 -12.30
CA PRO A 183 0.34 7.36 -12.46
C PRO A 183 1.47 8.21 -11.87
N LEU A 184 2.29 7.60 -11.02
CA LEU A 184 3.47 8.23 -10.41
C LEU A 184 4.79 7.71 -10.99
N THR A 185 4.75 6.55 -11.67
CA THR A 185 5.89 5.92 -12.34
C THR A 185 5.53 5.54 -13.78
N ASP A 186 6.55 5.31 -14.62
CA ASP A 186 6.34 4.83 -15.99
C ASP A 186 5.64 3.47 -16.03
N GLN A 187 5.94 2.59 -15.07
CA GLN A 187 5.25 1.30 -14.97
C GLN A 187 3.78 1.47 -14.59
N GLY A 188 3.45 2.42 -13.71
CA GLY A 188 2.08 2.78 -13.40
C GLY A 188 1.34 3.39 -14.60
N ALA A 189 2.02 4.24 -15.39
CA ALA A 189 1.47 4.79 -16.62
C ALA A 189 1.20 3.70 -17.68
N ALA A 190 2.15 2.77 -17.86
CA ALA A 190 2.00 1.63 -18.75
C ALA A 190 0.83 0.72 -18.34
N LEU A 191 0.66 0.47 -17.04
CA LEU A 191 -0.45 -0.32 -16.51
C LEU A 191 -1.83 0.32 -16.80
N LEU A 192 -1.88 1.66 -16.86
CA LEU A 192 -3.10 2.42 -17.13
C LEU A 192 -3.35 2.68 -18.63
N ALA A 193 -2.41 2.36 -19.53
CA ALA A 193 -2.51 2.70 -20.95
C ALA A 193 -3.79 2.15 -21.59
N ASP A 194 -4.12 0.89 -21.31
CA ASP A 194 -5.30 0.21 -21.85
C ASP A 194 -6.53 0.27 -20.93
N ALA A 195 -6.49 1.10 -19.88
CA ALA A 195 -7.59 1.18 -18.93
C ALA A 195 -8.87 1.80 -19.53
N GLY A 196 -8.72 2.62 -20.58
CA GLY A 196 -9.82 3.36 -21.21
C GLY A 196 -10.42 4.44 -20.32
N PHE A 197 -9.63 4.96 -19.37
CA PHE A 197 -10.09 5.93 -18.39
C PHE A 197 -10.15 7.35 -18.97
N PRO A 198 -11.21 8.12 -18.69
CA PRO A 198 -11.28 9.53 -19.09
C PRO A 198 -10.21 10.37 -18.38
N ALA A 199 -9.54 11.23 -19.15
CA ALA A 199 -8.53 12.15 -18.62
C ALA A 199 -9.14 13.13 -17.60
N CYS A 200 -8.37 13.45 -16.56
CA CYS A 200 -8.72 14.50 -15.61
C CYS A 200 -8.12 15.83 -16.08
N SER A 201 -8.96 16.83 -16.34
CA SER A 201 -8.52 18.17 -16.76
C SER A 201 -7.97 19.03 -15.62
N ASP A 202 -8.38 18.78 -14.36
CA ASP A 202 -7.97 19.58 -13.21
C ASP A 202 -7.58 18.72 -12.00
N VAL A 203 -6.35 18.21 -12.06
CA VAL A 203 -5.74 17.38 -11.01
C VAL A 203 -5.55 18.17 -9.71
N GLN A 204 -5.19 19.45 -9.80
CA GLN A 204 -4.88 20.26 -8.61
C GLN A 204 -6.15 20.58 -7.83
N ALA A 205 -7.25 20.94 -8.49
CA ALA A 205 -8.54 21.11 -7.81
C ALA A 205 -9.02 19.80 -7.16
N CYS A 206 -8.79 18.65 -7.81
CA CYS A 206 -9.11 17.35 -7.21
C CYS A 206 -8.31 17.08 -5.92
N ARG A 207 -7.00 17.37 -5.93
CA ARG A 207 -6.15 17.23 -4.73
C ARG A 207 -6.53 18.22 -3.63
N ALA A 208 -6.73 19.49 -3.97
CA ALA A 208 -7.13 20.53 -3.00
C ALA A 208 -8.48 20.22 -2.34
N ARG A 209 -9.45 19.75 -3.14
CA ARG A 209 -10.75 19.32 -2.63
C ARG A 209 -10.65 18.13 -1.67
N ALA A 210 -9.82 17.14 -2.01
CA ALA A 210 -9.58 16.01 -1.12
C ALA A 210 -8.93 16.45 0.21
N ALA A 211 -7.94 17.33 0.15
CA ALA A 211 -7.30 17.89 1.35
C ALA A 211 -8.29 18.67 2.23
N ALA A 212 -9.16 19.50 1.64
CA ALA A 212 -10.17 20.28 2.35
C ALA A 212 -11.25 19.43 3.04
N ARG A 213 -11.44 18.17 2.62
CA ARG A 213 -12.39 17.23 3.24
C ARG A 213 -11.82 16.48 4.44
N ARG A 214 -10.51 16.57 4.69
CA ARG A 214 -9.89 15.89 5.84
C ARG A 214 -10.20 16.66 7.12
N PRO A 215 -10.55 15.97 8.22
CA PRO A 215 -10.67 16.62 9.51
C PRO A 215 -9.31 17.14 9.98
N THR A 216 -9.33 18.23 10.75
CA THR A 216 -8.14 18.79 11.41
C THR A 216 -8.44 18.94 12.91
N PRO A 217 -7.78 18.17 13.80
CA PRO A 217 -6.73 17.20 13.52
C PRO A 217 -7.27 15.91 12.85
N PHE A 218 -6.40 15.23 12.10
CA PHE A 218 -6.71 13.91 11.56
C PHE A 218 -6.45 12.84 12.62
N ALA A 219 -7.45 12.62 13.47
CA ALA A 219 -7.40 11.72 14.63
C ALA A 219 -6.27 12.07 15.61
N ARG A 220 -5.64 11.06 16.22
CA ARG A 220 -4.78 11.21 17.39
C ARG A 220 -3.47 11.93 17.05
N GLN A 221 -3.15 12.93 17.86
CA GLN A 221 -1.88 13.65 17.80
C GLN A 221 -0.93 13.20 18.92
N PHE A 222 0.37 13.32 18.67
CA PHE A 222 1.37 13.10 19.71
C PHE A 222 1.45 14.29 20.66
N LYS A 223 1.67 14.02 21.95
CA LYS A 223 1.84 15.08 22.97
C LYS A 223 3.13 15.89 22.79
N ALA A 224 4.09 15.35 22.03
CA ALA A 224 5.35 16.01 21.71
C ALA A 224 5.70 15.73 20.23
N PRO A 225 6.47 16.62 19.57
CA PRO A 225 6.95 16.38 18.22
C PRO A 225 7.81 15.12 18.14
N LEU A 226 7.67 14.35 17.06
CA LEU A 226 8.44 13.12 16.83
C LEU A 226 9.96 13.35 16.90
N ALA A 227 10.43 14.54 16.48
CA ALA A 227 11.85 14.90 16.56
C ALA A 227 12.40 14.86 18.00
N ARG A 228 11.57 15.14 19.01
CA ARG A 228 11.99 15.04 20.43
C ARG A 228 12.16 13.60 20.88
N VAL A 229 11.44 12.65 20.28
CA VAL A 229 11.60 11.22 20.57
C VAL A 229 13.00 10.76 20.17
N MET A 230 13.45 11.13 18.96
CA MET A 230 14.80 10.78 18.51
C MET A 230 15.89 11.34 19.43
N HIS A 231 15.71 12.58 19.87
CA HIS A 231 16.62 13.23 20.82
C HIS A 231 16.63 12.50 22.16
N ALA A 232 15.45 12.21 22.73
CA ALA A 232 15.35 11.49 24.00
C ALA A 232 15.97 10.09 23.93
N VAL A 233 15.76 9.34 22.83
CA VAL A 233 16.38 8.02 22.62
C VAL A 233 17.90 8.14 22.53
N ALA A 234 18.42 9.13 21.82
CA ALA A 234 19.86 9.35 21.69
C ALA A 234 20.53 9.72 23.02
N GLU A 235 19.93 10.65 23.77
CA GLU A 235 20.47 11.10 25.06
C GLU A 235 20.37 10.07 26.17
N SER A 236 19.38 9.18 26.07
CA SER A 236 19.08 8.23 27.13
C SER A 236 19.42 6.80 26.74
N TRP A 237 20.15 6.53 25.65
CA TRP A 237 20.38 5.17 25.10
C TRP A 237 20.80 4.11 26.14
N GLN A 238 21.53 4.50 27.19
CA GLN A 238 21.97 3.65 28.31
C GLN A 238 21.05 3.71 29.55
N SER A 239 19.82 4.19 29.40
CA SER A 239 18.87 4.36 30.50
C SER A 239 18.54 3.00 31.13
N PRO A 240 18.49 2.90 32.47
CA PRO A 240 18.12 1.66 33.16
C PRO A 240 16.63 1.32 33.05
N VAL A 241 15.84 2.16 32.38
CA VAL A 241 14.37 2.01 32.23
C VAL A 241 14.01 1.14 31.02
N TRP A 242 14.95 0.89 30.10
CA TRP A 242 14.82 -0.09 29.01
C TRP A 242 15.98 -1.07 28.97
#